data_AF-A0A6P7F6M1-F1
#
_entry.id   AF-A0A6P7F6M1-F1
#
_cell.length_a   1.000
_cell.length_b   1.000
_cell.length_c   1.000
_cell.angle_alpha   90.00
_cell.angle_beta   90.00
_cell.angle_gamma   90.00
#
_symmetry.space_group_name_H-M   'P 1'
#
loop_
_entity.id
_entity.type
_entity.pdbx_description
1 polymer ?
#
loop_
_entity_poly.entity_id
_entity_poly.type
_entity_poly.pdbx_seq_one_letter_code
_entity_poly.pdbx_strand_id
1 'polypeptide(L)'
;MNRNSCLISRSFFDLSTAAQQDTPNSSWSNISCDWSKFSPGQEIACRDEYVENCIKEIICPDIPNENGETYQLKNKLKDLHQEYIQAFQENCSIATQHEAYVKVLKNLKEMYTNLASQYKNLLNTKDTLKKDEEKTLADYKLKKEAFKKATHMYTTYFDLNVSIEDSSDAAIVASVCFASAKTMTPVKIIIDRKERKIIDVDCNGLLTKEECKDITFGPEFLYYLRQRVLNST
;
A
#
# COMPACT_ATOMS: atom_id res chain seq x y z
N MET A 1 -19.11 -38.50 -49.37
CA MET A 1 -18.98 -37.19 -48.71
C MET A 1 -18.83 -37.42 -47.21
N ASN A 2 -17.84 -36.77 -46.60
CA ASN A 2 -17.28 -37.02 -45.26
C ASN A 2 -18.33 -36.98 -44.13
N ARG A 3 -18.46 -38.07 -43.36
CA ARG A 3 -19.31 -38.20 -42.16
C ARG A 3 -18.51 -37.91 -40.88
N ASN A 4 -17.93 -36.70 -40.73
CA ASN A 4 -16.97 -36.44 -39.64
C ASN A 4 -17.13 -35.10 -38.89
N SER A 5 -18.30 -34.49 -38.87
CA SER A 5 -18.50 -33.20 -38.19
C SER A 5 -19.71 -33.24 -37.26
N CYS A 6 -19.53 -33.85 -36.08
CA CYS A 6 -20.04 -33.40 -34.78
C CYS A 6 -19.72 -34.49 -33.74
N LEU A 7 -18.43 -34.62 -33.36
CA LEU A 7 -17.96 -35.61 -32.38
C LEU A 7 -17.64 -34.97 -31.03
N ILE A 8 -18.35 -33.92 -30.60
CA ILE A 8 -18.10 -33.34 -29.27
C ILE A 8 -18.91 -34.08 -28.18
N SER A 9 -20.18 -34.43 -28.42
CA SER A 9 -20.91 -35.31 -27.47
C SER A 9 -20.38 -36.76 -27.40
N ARG A 10 -19.63 -37.21 -28.42
CA ARG A 10 -18.91 -38.51 -28.43
C ARG A 10 -17.44 -38.43 -28.02
N SER A 11 -16.89 -37.24 -27.76
CA SER A 11 -15.53 -37.07 -27.22
C SER A 11 -15.53 -36.51 -25.78
N PHE A 12 -16.63 -35.91 -25.33
CA PHE A 12 -16.90 -35.66 -23.92
C PHE A 12 -17.23 -36.93 -23.14
N PHE A 13 -17.84 -37.90 -23.82
CA PHE A 13 -18.00 -39.27 -23.35
C PHE A 13 -17.30 -40.14 -24.38
N ASP A 14 -16.21 -40.81 -24.03
CA ASP A 14 -15.61 -41.81 -24.92
C ASP A 14 -16.57 -43.01 -25.05
N LEU A 15 -17.59 -42.87 -25.89
CA LEU A 15 -18.56 -43.90 -26.21
C LEU A 15 -18.03 -44.88 -27.27
N SER A 16 -16.77 -44.72 -27.73
CA SER A 16 -16.17 -45.64 -28.70
C SER A 16 -15.83 -47.00 -28.11
N THR A 17 -15.68 -47.09 -26.79
CA THR A 17 -15.59 -48.37 -26.05
C THR A 17 -16.92 -48.85 -25.46
N ALA A 18 -17.98 -48.02 -25.50
CA ALA A 18 -19.32 -48.37 -25.03
C ALA A 18 -20.27 -48.81 -26.17
N ALA A 19 -19.77 -48.95 -27.40
CA ALA A 19 -20.44 -49.67 -28.47
C ALA A 19 -20.24 -51.18 -28.29
N GLN A 20 -20.64 -51.74 -27.14
CA GLN A 20 -20.73 -53.17 -26.95
C GLN A 20 -21.94 -53.50 -26.10
N GLN A 21 -22.96 -54.03 -26.79
CA GLN A 21 -24.14 -54.75 -26.29
C GLN A 21 -24.85 -54.17 -25.07
N ASP A 22 -26.11 -53.80 -25.29
CA ASP A 22 -27.16 -53.70 -24.28
C ASP A 22 -27.01 -54.78 -23.20
N THR A 23 -26.36 -54.41 -22.10
CA THR A 23 -26.47 -55.09 -20.82
C THR A 23 -26.72 -54.00 -19.78
N PRO A 24 -27.76 -54.11 -18.93
CA PRO A 24 -28.27 -52.98 -18.12
C PRO A 24 -27.40 -52.62 -16.90
N ASN A 25 -26.09 -52.86 -16.96
CA ASN A 25 -25.22 -52.83 -15.78
C ASN A 25 -23.87 -52.13 -15.98
N SER A 26 -23.70 -51.34 -17.05
CA SER A 26 -22.52 -50.47 -17.20
C SER A 26 -22.60 -49.32 -16.18
N SER A 27 -21.75 -49.39 -15.16
CA SER A 27 -21.66 -48.36 -14.13
C SER A 27 -21.16 -47.04 -14.74
N TRP A 28 -21.89 -45.96 -14.45
CA TRP A 28 -21.56 -44.58 -14.86
C TRP A 28 -20.21 -44.07 -14.29
N SER A 29 -19.50 -44.88 -13.52
CA SER A 29 -18.25 -44.56 -12.83
C SER A 29 -17.03 -44.44 -13.73
N ASN A 30 -17.10 -44.92 -14.98
CA ASN A 30 -15.96 -44.96 -15.90
C ASN A 30 -15.94 -43.81 -16.93
N ILE A 31 -16.82 -42.82 -16.76
CA ILE A 31 -16.85 -41.63 -17.61
C ILE A 31 -15.86 -40.61 -17.05
N SER A 32 -14.70 -40.48 -17.70
CA SER A 32 -13.70 -39.46 -17.42
C SER A 32 -14.02 -38.19 -18.24
N CYS A 33 -14.59 -37.17 -17.60
CA CYS A 33 -14.82 -35.87 -18.24
C CYS A 33 -13.62 -34.95 -18.05
N ASP A 34 -12.96 -34.55 -19.14
CA ASP A 34 -11.89 -33.54 -19.12
C ASP A 34 -12.50 -32.12 -19.04
N TRP A 35 -12.85 -31.70 -17.83
CA TRP A 35 -13.42 -30.36 -17.55
C TRP A 35 -12.47 -29.21 -17.90
N SER A 36 -11.17 -29.47 -18.11
CA SER A 36 -10.20 -28.43 -18.48
C SER A 36 -10.34 -27.96 -19.94
N LYS A 37 -10.96 -28.79 -20.79
CA LYS A 37 -11.28 -28.47 -22.19
C LYS A 37 -12.74 -28.08 -22.39
N PHE A 38 -13.54 -28.08 -21.33
CA PHE A 38 -14.94 -27.66 -21.38
C PHE A 38 -15.02 -26.14 -21.49
N SER A 39 -15.52 -25.69 -22.64
CA SER A 39 -15.96 -24.32 -22.85
C SER A 39 -17.48 -24.34 -22.97
N PRO A 40 -18.22 -23.65 -22.09
CA PRO A 40 -19.66 -23.50 -22.24
C PRO A 40 -20.03 -23.01 -23.64
N GLY A 41 -19.28 -22.06 -24.20
CA GLY A 41 -19.51 -21.53 -25.55
C GLY A 41 -19.29 -22.54 -26.68
N GLN A 42 -18.36 -23.49 -26.51
CA GLN A 42 -18.14 -24.55 -27.50
C GLN A 42 -19.21 -25.66 -27.42
N GLU A 43 -19.64 -26.06 -26.22
CA GLU A 43 -20.73 -27.04 -26.06
C GLU A 43 -22.03 -26.50 -26.67
N ILE A 44 -22.32 -25.24 -26.37
CA ILE A 44 -23.42 -24.44 -26.89
C ILE A 44 -23.39 -24.43 -28.42
N ALA A 45 -22.27 -24.03 -29.05
CA ALA A 45 -22.15 -24.02 -30.50
C ALA A 45 -22.35 -25.40 -31.17
N CYS A 46 -21.88 -26.49 -30.53
CA CYS A 46 -22.08 -27.84 -31.05
C CYS A 46 -23.54 -28.33 -30.93
N ARG A 47 -24.24 -27.94 -29.87
CA ARG A 47 -25.67 -28.29 -29.71
C ARG A 47 -26.53 -27.57 -30.76
N ASP A 48 -26.23 -26.32 -31.05
CA ASP A 48 -26.88 -25.57 -32.13
C ASP A 48 -26.72 -26.25 -33.49
N GLU A 49 -25.49 -26.65 -33.83
CA GLU A 49 -25.20 -27.36 -35.08
C GLU A 49 -25.98 -28.67 -35.18
N TYR A 50 -26.06 -29.43 -34.08
CA TYR A 50 -26.82 -30.68 -34.02
C TYR A 50 -28.33 -30.44 -34.20
N VAL A 51 -28.90 -29.47 -33.50
CA VAL A 51 -30.33 -29.13 -33.60
C VAL A 51 -30.68 -28.65 -35.01
N GLU A 52 -29.85 -27.79 -35.61
CA GLU A 52 -30.04 -27.37 -37.00
C GLU A 52 -30.05 -28.54 -37.98
N ASN A 53 -29.13 -29.50 -37.81
CA ASN A 53 -29.04 -30.68 -38.67
C ASN A 53 -30.26 -31.60 -38.50
N CYS A 54 -30.70 -31.86 -37.28
CA CYS A 54 -31.92 -32.64 -37.02
C CYS A 54 -33.17 -31.98 -37.61
N ILE A 55 -33.26 -30.65 -37.58
CA ILE A 55 -34.39 -29.92 -38.16
C ILE A 55 -34.37 -30.00 -39.69
N LYS A 56 -33.18 -29.88 -40.31
CA LYS A 56 -33.02 -30.08 -41.76
C LYS A 56 -33.44 -31.49 -42.20
N GLU A 57 -33.21 -32.51 -41.38
CA GLU A 57 -33.63 -33.89 -41.63
C GLU A 57 -35.14 -34.11 -41.40
N ILE A 58 -35.75 -33.46 -40.41
CA ILE A 58 -37.18 -33.59 -40.08
C ILE A 58 -38.06 -32.78 -41.07
N ILE A 59 -37.59 -31.62 -41.54
CA ILE A 59 -38.24 -30.85 -42.60
C ILE A 59 -37.90 -31.50 -43.95
N CYS A 60 -38.40 -32.72 -44.17
CA CYS A 60 -38.38 -33.35 -45.48
C CYS A 60 -39.33 -32.57 -46.41
N PRO A 61 -38.86 -32.01 -47.54
CA PRO A 61 -39.69 -31.19 -48.42
C PRO A 61 -40.80 -31.98 -49.15
N ASP A 62 -40.76 -33.32 -49.12
CA ASP A 62 -41.56 -34.19 -49.99
C ASP A 62 -42.70 -34.96 -49.28
N ILE A 63 -43.12 -34.58 -48.08
CA ILE A 63 -44.34 -35.18 -47.48
C ILE A 63 -45.57 -34.45 -48.05
N PRO A 64 -46.41 -35.09 -48.88
CA PRO A 64 -47.64 -34.48 -49.38
C PRO A 64 -48.58 -34.16 -48.20
N ASN A 65 -49.08 -32.94 -48.24
CA ASN A 65 -49.82 -32.29 -47.18
C ASN A 65 -51.28 -32.79 -47.19
N GLU A 66 -51.54 -34.00 -46.69
CA GLU A 66 -52.89 -34.59 -46.82
C GLU A 66 -53.77 -34.51 -45.57
N ASN A 67 -53.23 -34.16 -44.38
CA ASN A 67 -54.04 -34.11 -43.15
C ASN A 67 -53.70 -32.86 -42.32
N GLY A 68 -54.71 -32.09 -41.86
CA GLY A 68 -54.53 -30.82 -41.15
C GLY A 68 -53.70 -30.89 -39.85
N GLU A 69 -53.55 -32.09 -39.27
CA GLU A 69 -52.71 -32.35 -38.09
C GLU A 69 -51.21 -32.21 -38.40
N THR A 70 -50.74 -32.64 -39.58
CA THR A 70 -49.33 -32.56 -39.97
C THR A 70 -48.88 -31.10 -40.13
N TYR A 71 -49.76 -30.23 -40.62
CA TYR A 71 -49.52 -28.80 -40.73
C TYR A 71 -49.42 -28.12 -39.36
N GLN A 72 -50.30 -28.48 -38.42
CA GLN A 72 -50.26 -27.98 -37.04
C GLN A 72 -48.98 -28.42 -36.31
N LEU A 73 -48.56 -29.67 -36.49
CA LEU A 73 -47.32 -30.18 -35.91
C LEU A 73 -46.08 -29.44 -36.44
N LYS A 74 -46.05 -29.16 -37.76
CA LYS A 74 -44.96 -28.43 -38.41
C LYS A 74 -44.83 -26.99 -37.89
N ASN A 75 -45.95 -26.30 -37.67
CA ASN A 75 -45.93 -24.96 -37.10
C ASN A 75 -45.50 -24.98 -35.63
N LYS A 76 -46.02 -25.92 -34.83
CA LYS A 76 -45.59 -26.08 -33.43
C LYS A 76 -44.09 -26.39 -33.30
N LEU A 77 -43.54 -27.18 -34.22
CA LEU A 77 -42.10 -27.46 -34.26
C LEU A 77 -41.27 -26.22 -34.59
N LYS A 78 -41.75 -25.36 -35.49
CA LYS A 78 -41.10 -24.07 -35.80
C LYS A 78 -41.12 -23.14 -34.61
N ASP A 79 -42.26 -23.02 -33.93
CA ASP A 79 -42.40 -22.16 -32.75
C ASP A 79 -41.48 -22.63 -31.62
N LEU A 80 -41.46 -23.94 -31.34
CA LEU A 80 -40.57 -24.53 -30.33
C LEU A 80 -39.09 -24.34 -30.68
N HIS A 81 -38.72 -24.42 -31.96
CA HIS A 81 -37.35 -24.15 -32.39
C HIS A 81 -36.96 -22.68 -32.18
N GLN A 82 -37.88 -21.75 -32.46
CA GLN A 82 -37.64 -20.32 -32.22
C GLN A 82 -37.47 -20.02 -30.73
N GLU A 83 -38.31 -20.61 -29.88
CA GLU A 83 -38.18 -20.53 -28.42
C GLU A 83 -36.84 -21.10 -27.94
N TYR A 84 -36.41 -22.24 -28.49
CA TYR A 84 -35.10 -22.83 -28.20
C TYR A 84 -33.94 -21.89 -28.55
N ILE A 85 -33.94 -21.32 -29.77
CA ILE A 85 -32.91 -20.37 -30.21
C ILE A 85 -32.86 -19.15 -29.28
N GLN A 86 -34.03 -18.61 -28.90
CA GLN A 86 -34.09 -17.46 -28.01
C GLN A 86 -33.51 -17.79 -26.62
N ALA A 87 -33.96 -18.89 -26.00
CA ALA A 87 -33.47 -19.32 -24.69
C ALA A 87 -31.97 -19.61 -24.72
N PHE A 88 -31.47 -20.16 -25.83
CA PHE A 88 -30.05 -20.41 -26.03
C PHE A 88 -29.23 -19.10 -26.11
N GLN A 89 -29.69 -18.11 -26.87
CA GLN A 89 -29.04 -16.80 -26.95
C GLN A 89 -29.02 -16.08 -25.60
N GLU A 90 -30.11 -16.16 -24.84
CA GLU A 90 -30.20 -15.64 -23.48
C GLU A 90 -29.16 -16.32 -22.56
N ASN A 91 -29.05 -17.65 -22.61
CA ASN A 91 -28.06 -18.40 -21.85
C ASN A 91 -26.61 -18.05 -22.22
N CYS A 92 -26.31 -17.85 -23.52
CA CYS A 92 -25.01 -17.37 -23.97
C CYS A 92 -24.65 -16.01 -23.36
N SER A 93 -25.61 -15.09 -23.32
CA SER A 93 -25.46 -13.76 -22.73
C SER A 93 -25.17 -13.86 -21.23
N ILE A 94 -25.94 -14.69 -20.51
CA ILE A 94 -25.75 -14.95 -19.08
C ILE A 94 -24.37 -15.55 -18.81
N ALA A 95 -23.93 -16.53 -19.59
CA ALA A 95 -22.61 -17.15 -19.43
C ALA A 95 -21.46 -16.12 -19.60
N THR A 96 -21.59 -15.24 -20.60
CA THR A 96 -20.62 -14.16 -20.85
C THR A 96 -20.57 -13.17 -19.68
N GLN A 97 -21.73 -12.78 -19.16
CA GLN A 97 -21.81 -11.91 -17.98
C GLN A 97 -21.19 -12.58 -16.74
N HIS A 98 -21.48 -13.87 -16.52
CA HIS A 98 -20.90 -14.63 -15.42
C HIS A 98 -19.37 -14.66 -15.48
N GLU A 99 -18.77 -14.92 -16.65
CA GLU A 99 -17.31 -14.88 -16.82
C GLU A 99 -16.73 -13.50 -16.49
N ALA A 100 -17.40 -12.42 -16.92
CA ALA A 100 -17.01 -11.06 -16.58
C ALA A 100 -17.06 -10.81 -15.06
N TYR A 101 -18.12 -11.25 -14.39
CA TYR A 101 -18.24 -11.15 -12.93
C TYR A 101 -17.14 -11.92 -12.19
N VAL A 102 -16.80 -13.14 -12.64
CA VAL A 102 -15.72 -13.93 -12.06
C VAL A 102 -14.38 -13.20 -12.17
N LYS A 103 -14.09 -12.57 -13.31
CA LYS A 103 -12.87 -11.75 -13.50
C LYS A 103 -12.83 -10.57 -12.52
N VAL A 104 -13.95 -9.85 -12.37
CA VAL A 104 -14.06 -8.73 -11.41
C VAL A 104 -13.82 -9.21 -9.98
N LEU A 105 -14.43 -10.32 -9.56
CA LEU A 105 -14.25 -10.88 -8.21
C LEU A 105 -12.80 -11.30 -7.95
N LYS A 106 -12.11 -11.87 -8.94
CA LYS A 106 -10.70 -12.23 -8.83
C LYS A 106 -9.84 -10.98 -8.60
N ASN A 107 -10.04 -9.93 -9.40
CA ASN A 107 -9.32 -8.67 -9.26
C ASN A 107 -9.58 -8.02 -7.89
N LEU A 108 -10.84 -8.03 -7.41
CA LEU A 108 -11.20 -7.48 -6.11
C LEU A 108 -10.49 -8.22 -4.96
N LYS A 109 -10.40 -9.55 -5.05
CA LYS A 109 -9.69 -10.38 -4.07
C LYS A 109 -8.19 -10.05 -4.01
N GLU A 110 -7.56 -9.84 -5.16
CA GLU A 110 -6.15 -9.44 -5.24
C GLU A 110 -5.93 -8.04 -4.63
N MET A 111 -6.80 -7.08 -4.95
CA MET A 111 -6.77 -5.74 -4.36
C MET A 111 -6.92 -5.79 -2.84
N TYR A 112 -7.86 -6.57 -2.31
CA TYR A 112 -8.05 -6.72 -0.87
C TYR A 112 -6.82 -7.32 -0.18
N THR A 113 -6.19 -8.32 -0.80
CA THR A 113 -4.97 -8.95 -0.27
C THR A 113 -3.79 -7.98 -0.21
N ASN A 114 -3.65 -7.14 -1.24
CA ASN A 114 -2.65 -6.07 -1.25
C ASN A 114 -2.92 -5.04 -0.15
N LEU A 115 -4.17 -4.58 -0.02
CA LEU A 115 -4.57 -3.62 1.01
C LEU A 115 -4.33 -4.14 2.43
N ALA A 116 -4.66 -5.41 2.70
CA ALA A 116 -4.40 -6.04 3.99
C ALA A 116 -2.89 -6.10 4.31
N SER A 117 -2.05 -6.35 3.31
CA SER A 117 -0.60 -6.35 3.45
C SER A 117 -0.05 -4.95 3.74
N GLN A 118 -0.56 -3.92 3.07
CA GLN A 118 -0.20 -2.53 3.33
C GLN A 118 -0.59 -2.10 4.74
N TYR A 119 -1.80 -2.45 5.19
CA TYR A 119 -2.26 -2.17 6.55
C TYR A 119 -1.35 -2.80 7.61
N LYS A 120 -0.94 -4.07 7.42
CA LYS A 120 0.00 -4.75 8.31
C LYS A 120 1.36 -4.04 8.36
N ASN A 121 1.88 -3.61 7.22
CA ASN A 121 3.14 -2.87 7.16
C ASN A 121 3.03 -1.52 7.90
N LEU A 122 1.94 -0.78 7.71
CA LEU A 122 1.70 0.49 8.39
C LEU A 122 1.65 0.30 9.92
N LEU A 123 1.01 -0.76 10.39
CA LEU A 123 0.94 -1.09 11.80
C LEU A 123 2.34 -1.35 12.40
N ASN A 124 3.17 -2.11 11.70
CA ASN A 124 4.56 -2.36 12.12
C ASN A 124 5.41 -1.08 12.15
N THR A 125 5.25 -0.19 11.16
CA THR A 125 5.95 1.11 11.13
C THR A 125 5.53 1.97 12.30
N LYS A 126 4.23 2.04 12.61
CA LYS A 126 3.70 2.77 13.77
C LYS A 126 4.32 2.27 15.08
N ASP A 127 4.41 0.97 15.27
CA ASP A 127 4.99 0.39 16.49
C ASP A 127 6.50 0.66 16.60
N THR A 128 7.21 0.67 15.48
CA THR A 128 8.63 1.03 15.44
C THR A 128 8.85 2.48 15.82
N LEU A 129 8.09 3.40 15.21
CA LEU A 129 8.18 4.83 15.49
C LEU A 129 7.87 5.15 16.96
N LYS A 130 6.89 4.45 17.55
CA LYS A 130 6.56 4.61 18.97
C LYS A 130 7.73 4.22 19.88
N LYS A 131 8.43 3.12 19.57
CA LYS A 131 9.62 2.70 20.33
C LYS A 131 10.77 3.69 20.19
N ASP A 132 10.97 4.24 18.98
CA ASP A 132 12.01 5.24 18.73
C ASP A 132 11.72 6.56 19.46
N GLU A 133 10.45 6.97 19.53
CA GLU A 133 10.00 8.12 20.32
C GLU A 133 10.30 7.91 21.81
N GLU A 134 9.90 6.76 22.37
CA GLU A 134 10.14 6.43 23.78
C GLU A 134 11.63 6.45 24.13
N LYS A 135 12.48 5.88 23.25
CA LYS A 135 13.94 5.89 23.42
C LYS A 135 14.51 7.30 23.35
N THR A 136 14.11 8.08 22.34
CA THR A 136 14.58 9.46 22.16
C THR A 136 14.20 10.34 23.35
N LEU A 137 12.99 10.15 23.89
CA LEU A 137 12.52 10.85 25.07
C LEU A 137 13.33 10.49 26.32
N ALA A 138 13.66 9.21 26.50
CA ALA A 138 14.51 8.75 27.62
C ALA A 138 15.92 9.37 27.52
N ASP A 139 16.54 9.32 26.34
CA ASP A 139 17.86 9.92 26.08
C ASP A 139 17.86 11.44 26.32
N TYR A 140 16.80 12.13 25.89
CA TYR A 140 16.63 13.56 26.13
C TYR A 140 16.53 13.88 27.63
N LYS A 141 15.75 13.10 28.41
CA LYS A 141 15.64 13.28 29.86
C LYS A 141 17.00 13.12 30.55
N LEU A 142 17.75 12.07 30.20
CA LEU A 142 19.09 11.83 30.74
C LEU A 142 20.05 12.99 30.42
N LYS A 143 20.08 13.44 29.15
CA LYS A 143 20.90 14.59 28.74
C LYS A 143 20.51 15.88 29.46
N LYS A 144 19.21 16.11 29.66
CA LYS A 144 18.69 17.28 30.38
C LYS A 144 19.10 17.26 31.85
N GLU A 145 19.07 16.11 32.50
CA GLU A 145 19.54 15.96 33.89
C GLU A 145 21.05 16.13 34.02
N ALA A 146 21.82 15.52 33.10
CA ALA A 146 23.28 15.70 33.05
C ALA A 146 23.66 17.17 32.84
N PHE A 147 22.96 17.87 31.92
CA PHE A 147 23.15 19.30 31.70
C PHE A 147 22.84 20.11 32.97
N LYS A 148 21.71 19.87 33.64
CA LYS A 148 21.38 20.54 34.90
C LYS A 148 22.47 20.34 35.97
N LYS A 149 22.97 19.11 36.12
CA LYS A 149 24.07 18.80 37.06
C LYS A 149 25.35 19.54 36.69
N ALA A 150 25.72 19.54 35.41
CA ALA A 150 26.89 20.26 34.91
C ALA A 150 26.76 21.77 35.16
N THR A 151 25.63 22.39 34.80
CA THR A 151 25.37 23.82 35.05
C THR A 151 25.48 24.15 36.54
N HIS A 152 24.90 23.32 37.41
CA HIS A 152 25.01 23.52 38.85
C HIS A 152 26.45 23.41 39.36
N MET A 153 27.24 22.44 38.85
CA MET A 153 28.67 22.33 39.16
C MET A 153 29.43 23.57 38.70
N TYR A 154 29.22 24.02 37.45
CA TYR A 154 29.91 25.21 36.92
C TYR A 154 29.57 26.47 37.72
N THR A 155 28.29 26.65 38.07
CA THR A 155 27.84 27.76 38.90
C THR A 155 28.47 27.72 40.29
N THR A 156 28.51 26.55 40.92
CA THR A 156 28.99 26.40 42.30
C THR A 156 30.51 26.54 42.41
N TYR A 157 31.26 25.91 41.51
CA TYR A 157 32.73 25.84 41.61
C TYR A 157 33.44 27.00 40.91
N PHE A 158 32.89 27.51 39.81
CA PHE A 158 33.50 28.59 39.04
C PHE A 158 32.81 29.93 39.22
N ASP A 159 31.72 29.96 40.01
CA ASP A 159 30.93 31.16 40.23
C ASP A 159 30.41 31.75 38.91
N LEU A 160 30.21 30.89 37.90
CA LEU A 160 29.92 31.25 36.52
C LEU A 160 28.49 30.84 36.16
N ASN A 161 27.65 31.82 35.88
CA ASN A 161 26.31 31.64 35.32
C ASN A 161 26.33 32.02 33.84
N VAL A 162 25.90 31.10 32.98
CA VAL A 162 25.74 31.35 31.54
C VAL A 162 24.30 31.06 31.16
N SER A 163 23.64 32.02 30.54
CA SER A 163 22.29 31.88 29.98
C SER A 163 22.28 32.28 28.52
N ILE A 164 21.65 31.48 27.67
CA ILE A 164 21.45 31.82 26.26
C ILE A 164 20.15 32.62 26.16
N GLU A 165 20.23 33.87 25.70
CA GLU A 165 19.08 34.78 25.59
C GLU A 165 18.38 34.64 24.24
N ASP A 166 19.17 34.56 23.16
CA ASP A 166 18.67 34.41 21.80
C ASP A 166 19.58 33.45 21.02
N SER A 167 18.96 32.66 20.15
CA SER A 167 19.60 31.66 19.33
C SER A 167 18.93 31.67 17.97
N SER A 168 19.56 32.33 17.01
CA SER A 168 19.17 32.28 15.60
C SER A 168 20.02 31.26 14.83
N ASP A 169 19.74 31.09 13.54
CA ASP A 169 20.56 30.27 12.65
C ASP A 169 21.94 30.89 12.34
N ALA A 170 22.07 32.21 12.53
CA ALA A 170 23.31 32.94 12.27
C ALA A 170 24.15 33.16 13.53
N ALA A 171 23.51 33.53 14.65
CA ALA A 171 24.21 33.95 15.86
C ALA A 171 23.55 33.44 17.15
N ILE A 172 24.38 33.26 18.18
CA ILE A 172 24.00 32.94 19.55
C ILE A 172 24.33 34.14 20.43
N VAL A 173 23.38 34.60 21.22
CA VAL A 173 23.58 35.62 22.25
C VAL A 173 23.61 34.93 23.62
N ALA A 174 24.79 34.89 24.21
CA ALA A 174 25.01 34.31 25.54
C ALA A 174 25.30 35.41 26.55
N SER A 175 24.57 35.41 27.66
CA SER A 175 24.83 36.27 28.81
C SER A 175 25.62 35.52 29.86
N VAL A 176 26.73 36.12 30.27
CA VAL A 176 27.66 35.58 31.27
C VAL A 176 27.63 36.47 32.49
N CYS A 177 27.45 35.86 33.67
CA CYS A 177 27.44 36.55 34.95
C CYS A 177 28.28 35.79 35.97
N PHE A 178 29.01 36.53 36.81
CA PHE A 178 29.81 35.97 37.90
C PHE A 178 29.11 36.24 39.23
N ALA A 179 28.72 35.20 39.98
CA ALA A 179 27.79 35.35 41.11
C ALA A 179 28.39 36.09 42.34
N SER A 180 29.72 36.17 42.44
CA SER A 180 30.46 37.02 43.39
C SER A 180 30.25 38.50 43.15
N ALA A 181 29.88 38.91 41.93
CA ALA A 181 29.61 40.29 41.55
C ALA A 181 28.10 40.60 41.56
N LYS A 182 27.46 40.52 42.74
CA LYS A 182 25.99 40.61 42.93
C LYS A 182 25.31 41.86 42.34
N THR A 183 26.04 42.91 42.03
CA THR A 183 25.52 44.17 41.47
C THR A 183 25.81 44.34 39.98
N MET A 184 26.44 43.37 39.34
CA MET A 184 26.95 43.55 37.99
C MET A 184 25.97 43.12 36.89
N THR A 185 25.84 43.98 35.88
CA THR A 185 25.11 43.69 34.65
C THR A 185 25.78 42.52 33.91
N PRO A 186 25.03 41.51 33.45
CA PRO A 186 25.58 40.40 32.67
C PRO A 186 26.37 40.90 31.45
N VAL A 187 27.50 40.25 31.16
CA VAL A 187 28.27 40.49 29.93
C VAL A 187 27.62 39.69 28.81
N LYS A 188 27.19 40.35 27.73
CA LYS A 188 26.62 39.66 26.57
C LYS A 188 27.70 39.37 25.56
N ILE A 189 27.73 38.13 25.08
CA ILE A 189 28.66 37.66 24.06
C ILE A 189 27.82 37.20 22.88
N ILE A 190 28.05 37.81 21.72
CA ILE A 190 27.42 37.44 20.46
C ILE A 190 28.42 36.55 19.70
N ILE A 191 28.00 35.33 19.41
CA ILE A 191 28.84 34.29 18.81
C ILE A 191 28.26 33.90 17.45
N ASP A 192 29.09 33.90 16.41
CA ASP A 192 28.74 33.33 15.11
C ASP A 192 28.56 31.83 15.25
N ARG A 193 27.38 31.33 14.90
CA ARG A 193 27.04 29.92 15.09
C ARG A 193 27.79 28.98 14.15
N LYS A 194 28.11 29.45 12.93
CA LYS A 194 28.78 28.66 11.89
C LYS A 194 30.28 28.67 12.07
N GLU A 195 30.87 29.84 12.24
CA GLU A 195 32.32 30.01 12.41
C GLU A 195 32.79 29.75 13.84
N ARG A 196 31.87 29.73 14.82
CA ARG A 196 32.16 29.59 16.25
C ARG A 196 33.12 30.67 16.77
N LYS A 197 33.00 31.89 16.26
CA LYS A 197 33.81 33.05 16.64
C LYS A 197 32.97 34.07 17.37
N ILE A 198 33.59 34.85 18.25
CA ILE A 198 32.95 36.01 18.86
C ILE A 198 32.77 37.06 17.76
N ILE A 199 31.53 37.50 17.55
CA ILE A 199 31.19 38.61 16.65
C ILE A 199 31.30 39.92 17.43
N ASP A 200 30.74 39.94 18.63
CA ASP A 200 30.67 41.13 19.48
C ASP A 200 30.59 40.75 20.95
N VAL A 201 31.05 41.65 21.82
CA VAL A 201 30.94 41.53 23.27
C VAL A 201 30.42 42.84 23.84
N ASP A 202 29.20 42.82 24.35
CA ASP A 202 28.67 43.91 25.15
C ASP A 202 29.04 43.67 26.62
N CYS A 203 30.13 44.31 27.01
CA CYS A 203 30.71 44.22 28.33
C CYS A 203 30.47 45.49 29.16
N ASN A 204 29.47 46.33 28.82
CA ASN A 204 29.12 47.54 29.60
C ASN A 204 30.33 48.45 29.93
N GLY A 205 31.32 48.53 29.05
CA GLY A 205 32.54 49.32 29.25
C GLY A 205 33.69 48.63 30.00
N LEU A 206 33.58 47.34 30.35
CA LEU A 206 34.66 46.58 31.00
C LEU A 206 35.88 46.29 30.11
N LEU A 207 35.65 46.20 28.80
CA LEU A 207 36.69 45.97 27.80
C LEU A 207 36.68 47.10 26.78
N THR A 208 37.87 47.44 26.26
CA THR A 208 37.98 48.40 25.16
C THR A 208 37.61 47.74 23.83
N LYS A 209 37.31 48.57 22.82
CA LYS A 209 37.01 48.08 21.46
C LYS A 209 38.21 47.39 20.80
N GLU A 210 39.44 47.75 21.15
CA GLU A 210 40.62 47.01 20.69
C GLU A 210 40.72 45.65 21.37
N GLU A 211 40.50 45.58 22.69
CA GLU A 211 40.56 44.32 23.44
C GLU A 211 39.58 43.29 22.92
N CYS A 212 38.38 43.70 22.50
CA CYS A 212 37.35 42.80 21.96
C CYS A 212 37.69 42.20 20.57
N LYS A 213 38.59 42.79 19.78
CA LYS A 213 38.88 42.35 18.40
C LYS A 213 39.79 41.12 18.31
N ASP A 214 40.68 40.96 19.28
CA ASP A 214 41.68 39.87 19.29
C ASP A 214 41.25 38.67 20.15
N ILE A 215 40.01 38.66 20.63
CA ILE A 215 39.54 37.64 21.56
C ILE A 215 39.14 36.38 20.81
N THR A 216 39.84 35.29 21.14
CA THR A 216 39.41 33.95 20.77
C THR A 216 38.54 33.38 21.89
N PHE A 217 37.36 32.84 21.56
CA PHE A 217 36.47 32.26 22.58
C PHE A 217 37.12 31.03 23.20
N GLY A 218 37.38 31.08 24.51
CA GLY A 218 38.06 30.01 25.25
C GLY A 218 38.13 30.26 26.76
N PRO A 219 38.65 29.30 27.53
CA PRO A 219 38.82 29.42 28.98
C PRO A 219 39.63 30.66 29.39
N GLU A 220 40.64 31.03 28.60
CA GLU A 220 41.52 32.18 28.83
C GLU A 220 40.73 33.49 28.78
N PHE A 221 39.81 33.61 27.83
CA PHE A 221 38.94 34.78 27.73
C PHE A 221 38.01 34.89 28.94
N LEU A 222 37.38 33.80 29.36
CA LEU A 222 36.50 33.81 30.54
C LEU A 222 37.27 34.15 31.82
N TYR A 223 38.51 33.67 31.95
CA TYR A 223 39.40 34.05 33.04
C TYR A 223 39.72 35.55 33.01
N TYR A 224 40.12 36.08 31.85
CA TYR A 224 40.43 37.48 31.68
C TYR A 224 39.23 38.39 31.98
N LEU A 225 38.05 38.04 31.44
CA LEU A 225 36.80 38.73 31.70
C LEU A 225 36.47 38.74 33.20
N ARG A 226 36.63 37.60 33.88
CA ARG A 226 36.42 37.52 35.33
C ARG A 226 37.35 38.44 36.11
N GLN A 227 38.63 38.51 35.76
CA GLN A 227 39.59 39.41 36.42
C GLN A 227 39.19 40.87 36.25
N ARG A 228 38.74 41.27 35.04
CA ARG A 228 38.23 42.62 34.78
C ARG A 228 37.00 42.95 35.63
N VAL A 229 36.07 42.01 35.72
CA VAL A 229 34.88 42.12 36.57
C VAL A 229 35.25 42.34 38.04
N LEU A 230 36.12 41.49 38.59
CA LEU A 230 36.54 41.58 40.00
C LEU A 230 37.31 42.86 40.33
N ASN A 231 38.05 43.42 39.37
CA ASN A 231 38.78 44.68 39.55
C ASN A 231 37.91 45.93 39.38
N SER A 232 36.67 45.77 38.89
CA SER A 232 35.74 46.88 38.64
C SER A 232 34.71 47.10 39.76
N THR A 233 34.56 46.11 40.65
CA THR A 233 33.78 46.17 41.91
C THR A 233 34.62 46.73 43.05
#